data_AF-A0A9E6ERH3-F1
#
_entry.id   AF-A0A9E6ERH3-F1
#
_cell.length_a   1.000
_cell.length_b   1.000
_cell.length_c   1.000
_cell.angle_alpha   90.00
_cell.angle_beta   90.00
_cell.angle_gamma   90.00
#
_symmetry.space_group_name_H-M   'P 1'
#
loop_
_entity.id
_entity.type
_entity.pdbx_description
1 polymer ?
#
loop_
_entity_poly.entity_id
_entity_poly.type
_entity_poly.pdbx_seq_one_letter_code
_entity_poly.pdbx_strand_id
1 'polypeptide(L)'
;SPGWKRLEVQDAGGVVIINDTYNANSDSMRLAIDALVDIPCTGRKIAVLGDMLELGAAGIVEHEKIGRYIQHSPIDLLLTYGENARLYGIENGSRSHGHYDSREKLLGELKTIV
;
A
#
# COMPACT_ATOMS: atom_id res chain seq x y z
N SER A 1 -15.46 -1.66 -20.27
CA SER A 1 -15.96 -2.61 -19.26
C SER A 1 -15.33 -2.33 -17.91
N PRO A 2 -16.07 -2.38 -16.78
CA PRO A 2 -15.64 -1.88 -15.46
C PRO A 2 -14.74 -2.87 -14.70
N GLY A 3 -13.73 -3.42 -15.39
CA GLY A 3 -12.78 -4.39 -14.83
C GLY A 3 -11.31 -4.03 -15.03
N TRP A 4 -11.01 -2.82 -15.53
CA TRP A 4 -9.69 -2.48 -16.07
C TRP A 4 -8.63 -2.04 -15.05
N LYS A 5 -8.91 -2.15 -13.74
CA LYS A 5 -7.98 -1.72 -12.66
C LYS A 5 -7.97 -2.64 -11.44
N ARG A 6 -8.35 -3.91 -11.60
CA ARG A 6 -8.21 -4.90 -10.53
C ARG A 6 -6.87 -5.60 -10.71
N LEU A 7 -5.95 -5.38 -9.76
CA LEU A 7 -4.66 -6.06 -9.66
C LEU A 7 -3.82 -6.00 -10.96
N GLU A 8 -3.53 -4.79 -11.43
CA GLU A 8 -2.55 -4.64 -12.50
C GLU A 8 -1.14 -4.83 -11.93
N VAL A 9 -0.44 -5.86 -12.41
CA VAL A 9 0.97 -6.15 -12.08
C VAL A 9 1.86 -5.62 -13.19
N GLN A 10 2.67 -4.61 -12.91
CA GLN A 10 3.68 -4.10 -13.84
C GLN A 10 5.08 -4.34 -13.28
N ASP A 11 5.97 -4.91 -14.10
CA ASP A 11 7.41 -4.93 -13.86
C ASP A 11 8.02 -3.65 -14.44
N ALA A 12 8.54 -2.80 -13.55
CA ALA A 12 9.23 -1.56 -13.90
C ALA A 12 10.72 -1.64 -13.53
N GLY A 13 11.42 -2.67 -14.03
CA GLY A 13 12.87 -2.84 -13.80
C GLY A 13 13.17 -3.48 -12.44
N GLY A 14 12.41 -4.52 -12.06
CA GLY A 14 12.56 -5.22 -10.79
C GLY A 14 11.63 -4.73 -9.67
N VAL A 15 10.78 -3.74 -9.97
CA VAL A 15 9.71 -3.26 -9.10
C VAL A 15 8.39 -3.83 -9.60
N VAL A 16 7.68 -4.57 -8.74
CA VAL A 16 6.33 -5.01 -9.03
C VAL A 16 5.33 -4.02 -8.45
N ILE A 17 4.57 -3.37 -9.33
CA ILE A 17 3.49 -2.46 -8.95
C ILE A 17 2.19 -3.24 -8.98
N ILE A 18 1.44 -3.26 -7.86
CA ILE A 18 0.05 -3.77 -7.81
C ILE A 18 -0.89 -2.57 -7.70
N ASN A 19 -1.66 -2.32 -8.76
CA ASN A 19 -2.64 -1.23 -8.78
C ASN A 19 -4.06 -1.77 -8.62
N ASP A 20 -4.66 -1.56 -7.44
CA ASP A 20 -6.06 -1.89 -7.14
C ASP A 20 -6.86 -0.65 -6.71
N THR A 21 -6.74 0.43 -7.49
CA THR A 21 -7.40 1.73 -7.22
C THR A 21 -8.92 1.73 -7.45
N TYR A 22 -9.54 0.56 -7.69
CA TYR A 22 -10.97 0.46 -8.02
C TYR A 22 -11.85 0.03 -6.85
N ASN A 23 -11.31 -0.66 -5.83
CA ASN A 23 -12.11 -1.20 -4.73
C ASN A 23 -11.33 -1.08 -3.41
N ALA A 24 -11.37 0.09 -2.79
CA ALA A 24 -10.59 0.36 -1.58
C ALA A 24 -11.34 -0.11 -0.32
N ASN A 25 -11.72 -1.39 -0.30
CA ASN A 25 -12.19 -2.07 0.90
C ASN A 25 -11.06 -2.94 1.48
N SER A 26 -11.17 -3.25 2.77
CA SER A 26 -10.14 -3.98 3.52
C SER A 26 -9.82 -5.36 2.94
N ASP A 27 -10.82 -6.06 2.38
CA ASP A 27 -10.60 -7.38 1.79
C ASP A 27 -9.76 -7.29 0.51
N SER A 28 -10.02 -6.30 -0.33
CA SER A 28 -9.27 -6.07 -1.57
C SER A 28 -7.83 -5.64 -1.25
N MET A 29 -7.63 -4.81 -0.24
CA MET A 29 -6.28 -4.45 0.24
C MET A 29 -5.50 -5.64 0.79
N ARG A 30 -6.15 -6.53 1.56
CA ARG A 30 -5.51 -7.76 2.05
C ARG A 30 -5.07 -8.64 0.88
N LEU A 31 -5.93 -8.85 -0.10
CA LEU A 31 -5.60 -9.63 -1.29
C LEU A 31 -4.44 -9.03 -2.09
N ALA A 32 -4.37 -7.71 -2.20
CA ALA A 32 -3.24 -7.03 -2.86
C ALA A 32 -1.93 -7.21 -2.07
N ILE A 33 -1.99 -7.16 -0.73
CA ILE A 33 -0.83 -7.42 0.14
C ILE A 33 -0.39 -8.88 0.00
N ASP A 34 -1.31 -9.84 0.02
CA ASP A 34 -1.00 -11.26 -0.14
C ASP A 34 -0.37 -11.54 -1.50
N ALA A 35 -0.93 -10.97 -2.57
CA ALA A 35 -0.36 -11.06 -3.90
C ALA A 35 1.07 -10.49 -3.96
N LEU A 36 1.33 -9.34 -3.31
CA LEU A 36 2.69 -8.78 -3.19
C LEU A 36 3.63 -9.73 -2.45
N VAL A 37 3.17 -10.34 -1.36
CA VAL A 37 3.93 -11.28 -0.55
C VAL A 37 4.29 -12.54 -1.34
N ASP A 38 3.35 -13.08 -2.10
CA ASP A 38 3.50 -14.33 -2.85
C ASP A 38 4.42 -14.23 -4.06
N ILE A 39 4.65 -13.02 -4.60
CA ILE A 39 5.59 -12.81 -5.70
C ILE A 39 7.02 -13.09 -5.22
N PRO A 40 7.77 -14.04 -5.82
CA PRO A 40 9.16 -14.26 -5.47
C PRO A 40 10.00 -13.00 -5.65
N CYS A 41 10.76 -12.61 -4.63
CA CYS A 41 11.58 -11.40 -4.66
C CYS A 41 12.90 -11.65 -3.90
N THR A 42 14.02 -11.29 -4.51
CA THR A 42 15.35 -11.28 -3.85
C THR A 42 15.70 -9.92 -3.26
N GLY A 43 14.87 -8.91 -3.53
CA GLY A 43 15.00 -7.52 -3.05
C GLY A 43 13.98 -7.20 -1.97
N ARG A 44 13.57 -5.92 -1.92
CA ARG A 44 12.59 -5.45 -0.94
C ARG A 44 11.16 -5.52 -1.48
N LYS A 45 10.23 -5.92 -0.62
CA LYS A 45 8.79 -5.76 -0.84
C LYS A 45 8.36 -4.40 -0.29
N ILE A 46 7.95 -3.51 -1.18
CA ILE A 46 7.53 -2.14 -0.84
C ILE A 46 6.04 -2.02 -1.11
N ALA A 47 5.27 -1.66 -0.08
CA ALA A 47 3.85 -1.33 -0.20
C ALA A 47 3.66 0.19 -0.21
N VAL A 48 2.88 0.68 -1.18
CA VAL A 48 2.49 2.09 -1.28
C VAL A 48 0.97 2.17 -1.19
N LEU A 49 0.43 2.63 -0.06
CA LEU A 49 -1.01 2.57 0.23
C LEU A 49 -1.67 3.95 0.23
N GLY A 50 -2.84 4.00 -0.40
CA GLY A 50 -3.71 5.16 -0.47
C GLY A 50 -4.88 5.11 0.51
N ASP A 51 -5.63 6.21 0.60
CA ASP A 51 -6.89 6.25 1.34
C ASP A 51 -7.94 5.26 0.81
N MET A 52 -8.66 4.64 1.73
CA MET A 52 -9.94 3.96 1.46
C MET A 52 -11.10 4.97 1.48
N LEU A 53 -11.39 5.58 0.33
CA LEU A 53 -12.35 6.70 0.22
C LEU A 53 -13.83 6.30 0.36
N GLU A 54 -14.18 5.04 0.13
CA GLU A 54 -15.58 4.58 0.11
C GLU A 54 -16.16 4.25 1.50
N LEU A 55 -15.33 4.29 2.56
CA LEU A 55 -15.69 3.78 3.89
C LEU A 55 -16.26 4.83 4.86
N GLY A 56 -16.22 6.11 4.50
CA GLY A 56 -16.69 7.20 5.37
C GLY A 56 -16.06 7.13 6.78
N ALA A 57 -16.88 7.26 7.83
CA ALA A 57 -16.41 7.20 9.22
C ALA A 57 -15.79 5.85 9.63
N ALA A 58 -16.15 4.74 8.96
CA ALA A 58 -15.55 3.43 9.21
C ALA A 58 -14.10 3.35 8.68
N GLY A 59 -13.69 4.30 7.83
CA GLY A 59 -12.36 4.36 7.25
C GLY A 59 -11.26 4.25 8.30
N ILE A 60 -11.33 4.97 9.42
CA ILE A 60 -10.27 4.98 10.45
C ILE A 60 -9.91 3.56 10.91
N VAL A 61 -10.91 2.80 11.35
CA VAL A 61 -10.73 1.45 11.88
C VAL A 61 -10.20 0.50 10.82
N GLU A 62 -10.66 0.65 9.57
CA GLU A 62 -10.20 -0.19 8.48
C GLU A 62 -8.74 0.10 8.09
N HIS A 63 -8.30 1.36 8.10
CA HIS A 63 -6.89 1.69 7.84
C HIS A 63 -5.98 1.09 8.92
N GLU A 64 -6.38 1.17 10.20
CA GLU A 64 -5.63 0.54 11.30
C GLU A 64 -5.59 -1.00 11.17
N LYS A 65 -6.70 -1.63 10.77
CA LYS A 65 -6.75 -3.09 10.53
C LYS A 65 -5.77 -3.52 9.44
N ILE A 66 -5.68 -2.76 8.35
CA ILE A 66 -4.71 -3.04 7.29
C ILE A 66 -3.29 -2.75 7.75
N GLY A 67 -3.07 -1.68 8.54
CA GLY A 67 -1.77 -1.43 9.17
C GLY A 67 -1.30 -2.62 10.01
N ARG A 68 -2.18 -3.17 10.87
CA ARG A 68 -1.92 -4.39 11.64
C ARG A 68 -1.66 -5.61 10.75
N TYR A 69 -2.36 -5.73 9.63
CA TYR A 69 -2.13 -6.82 8.69
C TYR A 69 -0.71 -6.78 8.12
N ILE A 70 -0.24 -5.59 7.69
CA ILE A 70 1.10 -5.38 7.14
C ILE A 70 2.18 -5.71 8.18
N GLN A 71 1.97 -5.37 9.44
CA GLN A 71 2.91 -5.65 10.54
C GLN A 71 3.25 -7.14 10.64
N HIS A 72 2.30 -8.02 10.28
CA HIS A 72 2.44 -9.47 10.30
C HIS A 72 2.83 -10.08 8.95
N SER A 73 3.08 -9.25 7.93
CA SER A 73 3.51 -9.66 6.59
C SER A 73 5.03 -9.52 6.42
N PRO A 74 5.66 -10.12 5.40
CA PRO A 74 7.06 -9.86 5.04
C PRO A 74 7.26 -8.60 4.18
N ILE A 75 6.41 -7.57 4.32
CA ILE A 75 6.63 -6.26 3.66
C ILE A 75 7.77 -5.51 4.36
N ASP A 76 8.80 -5.12 3.61
CA ASP A 76 9.97 -4.43 4.16
C ASP A 76 9.72 -2.94 4.41
N LEU A 77 8.99 -2.28 3.50
CA LEU A 77 8.72 -0.85 3.57
C LEU A 77 7.27 -0.53 3.25
N LEU A 78 6.73 0.43 4.00
CA LEU A 78 5.40 0.99 3.85
C LEU A 78 5.51 2.50 3.63
N LEU A 79 5.00 2.97 2.49
CA LEU A 79 4.76 4.38 2.19
C LEU A 79 3.25 4.59 2.13
N THR A 80 2.77 5.72 2.62
CA THR A 80 1.33 6.01 2.66
C THR A 80 1.03 7.38 2.08
N TYR A 81 -0.09 7.52 1.38
CA TYR A 81 -0.49 8.78 0.77
C TYR A 81 -2.00 9.00 0.87
N GLY A 82 -2.41 10.19 1.32
CA GLY A 82 -3.83 10.52 1.56
C GLY A 82 -4.13 10.78 3.03
N GLU A 83 -5.24 11.46 3.29
CA GLU A 83 -5.57 11.98 4.61
C GLU A 83 -5.50 10.91 5.69
N ASN A 84 -6.21 9.79 5.53
CA ASN A 84 -6.33 8.72 6.50
C ASN A 84 -5.27 7.62 6.34
N ALA A 85 -4.53 7.59 5.24
CA ALA A 85 -3.49 6.61 4.95
C ALA A 85 -2.37 6.59 6.00
N ARG A 86 -2.13 7.69 6.70
CA ARG A 86 -1.20 7.75 7.84
C ARG A 86 -1.48 6.68 8.91
N LEU A 87 -2.74 6.25 9.04
CA LEU A 87 -3.17 5.28 10.04
C LEU A 87 -2.62 3.87 9.79
N TYR A 88 -2.28 3.52 8.53
CA TYR A 88 -1.59 2.25 8.25
C TYR A 88 -0.24 2.18 8.97
N GLY A 89 0.45 3.32 9.13
CA GLY A 89 1.82 3.38 9.65
C GLY A 89 1.96 3.27 11.17
N ILE A 90 0.87 3.49 11.94
CA ILE A 90 0.93 3.64 13.40
C ILE A 90 1.62 2.46 14.09
N GLU A 91 1.28 1.23 13.69
CA GLU A 91 1.81 0.01 14.30
C GLU A 91 3.00 -0.60 13.51
N ASN A 92 3.43 0.03 12.42
CA ASN A 92 4.45 -0.52 11.51
C ASN A 92 5.89 -0.10 11.83
N GLY A 93 6.11 0.73 12.86
CA GLY A 93 7.44 1.05 13.39
C GLY A 93 8.43 1.46 12.31
N SER A 94 9.61 0.82 12.29
CA SER A 94 10.68 1.11 11.31
C SER A 94 10.35 0.75 9.87
N ARG A 95 9.28 -0.02 9.61
CA ARG A 95 8.81 -0.32 8.25
C ARG A 95 8.03 0.86 7.66
N SER A 96 7.44 1.70 8.50
CA SER A 96 6.76 2.92 8.04
C SER A 96 7.80 3.94 7.61
N HIS A 97 8.10 3.98 6.31
CA HIS A 97 9.09 4.87 5.73
C HIS A 97 8.58 6.32 5.69
N GLY A 98 7.29 6.52 5.51
CA GLY A 98 6.70 7.85 5.57
C GLY A 98 5.23 7.93 5.18
N HIS A 99 4.62 9.05 5.59
CA HIS A 99 3.32 9.49 5.14
C HIS A 99 3.47 10.78 4.30
N TYR A 100 2.77 10.84 3.18
CA TYR A 100 2.89 11.91 2.20
C TYR A 100 1.53 12.55 1.90
N ASP A 101 1.54 13.87 1.83
CA ASP A 101 0.39 14.72 1.49
C ASP A 101 0.37 15.14 0.01
N SER A 102 1.44 14.83 -0.74
CA SER A 102 1.60 15.17 -2.15
C SER A 102 2.20 14.01 -2.93
N ARG A 103 1.71 13.82 -4.16
CA ARG A 103 2.21 12.79 -5.09
C ARG A 103 3.66 13.06 -5.46
N GLU A 104 4.06 14.32 -5.60
CA GLU A 104 5.42 14.73 -5.95
C GLU A 104 6.40 14.32 -4.86
N LYS A 105 6.05 14.53 -3.58
CA LYS A 105 6.90 14.10 -2.46
C LYS A 105 6.98 12.59 -2.37
N LEU A 106 5.85 11.88 -2.49
CA LEU A 106 5.82 10.42 -2.51
C LEU A 106 6.70 9.86 -3.64
N LEU A 107 6.55 10.37 -4.86
CA LEU A 107 7.35 9.94 -6.01
C LEU A 107 8.82 10.33 -5.87
N GLY A 108 9.10 11.49 -5.27
CA GLY A 108 10.45 11.93 -4.95
C GLY A 108 11.14 10.94 -4.03
N GLU A 109 10.47 10.53 -2.94
CA GLU A 109 11.01 9.54 -2.02
C GLU A 109 11.10 8.16 -2.66
N LEU A 110 10.07 7.72 -3.40
CA LEU A 110 10.08 6.39 -4.00
C LEU A 110 11.32 6.20 -4.90
N LYS A 111 11.74 7.25 -5.62
CA LYS A 111 12.96 7.27 -6.45
C LYS A 111 14.28 7.21 -5.67
N THR A 112 14.30 7.51 -4.38
CA THR A 112 15.53 7.38 -3.56
C THR A 112 15.69 5.97 -3.00
N ILE A 113 14.62 5.18 -2.95
CA ILE A 113 14.58 3.85 -2.35
C ILE A 113 14.41 2.71 -3.36
N VAL A 114 14.00 2.97 -4.60
CA VAL A 114 13.94 1.95 -5.67
C VAL A 114 15.14 2.03 -6.60
#